data_AF-A0A6L2L8L9-F1
#
_entry.id   AF-A0A6L2L8L9-F1
#
_cell.length_a   1.000
_cell.length_b   1.000
_cell.length_c   1.000
_cell.angle_alpha   90.00
_cell.angle_beta   90.00
_cell.angle_gamma   90.00
#
_symmetry.space_group_name_H-M   'P 1'
#
loop_
_entity.id
_entity.type
_entity.pdbx_description
1 polymer ?
#
loop_
_entity_poly.entity_id
_entity_poly.type
_entity_poly.pdbx_seq_one_letter_code
_entity_poly.pdbx_strand_id
1 'polypeptide(L)'
;MRQHRWIELFSDYDCEIRYHPGKANVVADALSKKERVKPKSVRAMNMTLQSSIKDRILAAQKEASDESGDVRTLIIEEAYKSKYSVHPRADKMYYDLRDWYWWPGMKKDISVYVSRCLTCLKVKDKHQRPSGLLQQPEISE
;
A
#
# COMPACT_ATOMS: atom_id res chain seq x y z
N MET A 1 -4.65 -14.38 -17.83
CA MET A 1 -3.18 -14.51 -18.00
C MET A 1 -2.48 -15.25 -16.86
N ARG A 2 -2.81 -15.07 -15.57
CA ARG A 2 -2.19 -15.88 -14.49
C ARG A 2 -2.78 -17.28 -14.38
N GLN A 3 -4.10 -17.42 -14.34
CA GLN A 3 -4.76 -18.74 -14.16
C GLN A 3 -4.42 -19.76 -15.27
N HIS A 4 -4.28 -19.31 -16.53
CA HIS A 4 -3.94 -20.19 -17.65
C HIS A 4 -2.57 -20.88 -17.50
N ARG A 5 -1.56 -20.15 -17.00
CA ARG A 5 -0.20 -20.68 -16.80
C ARG A 5 -0.14 -21.79 -15.75
N TRP A 6 -1.05 -21.79 -14.78
CA TRP A 6 -1.11 -22.86 -13.78
C TRP A 6 -1.75 -24.13 -14.35
N ILE A 7 -2.69 -23.99 -15.28
CA ILE A 7 -3.36 -25.13 -15.91
C ILE A 7 -2.37 -25.92 -16.78
N GLU A 8 -1.53 -25.25 -17.56
CA GLU A 8 -0.46 -25.89 -18.36
C GLU A 8 0.57 -26.62 -17.49
N LEU A 9 0.94 -26.07 -16.33
CA LEU A 9 1.85 -26.75 -15.40
C LEU A 9 1.22 -28.01 -14.78
N PHE A 10 -0.09 -27.98 -14.50
CA PHE A 10 -0.78 -29.11 -13.88
C PHE A 10 -1.15 -30.20 -14.88
N SER A 11 -1.23 -29.93 -16.18
CA SER A 11 -1.49 -30.96 -17.20
C SER A 11 -0.32 -31.92 -17.42
N ASP A 12 0.89 -31.55 -17.00
CA ASP A 12 2.09 -32.40 -17.13
C ASP A 12 2.17 -33.52 -16.07
N TYR A 13 1.22 -33.55 -15.13
CA TYR A 13 1.17 -34.52 -14.06
C TYR A 13 -0.18 -35.26 -14.07
N ASP A 14 -0.16 -36.58 -13.88
CA ASP A 14 -1.36 -37.41 -13.68
C ASP A 14 -1.95 -37.16 -12.28
N CYS A 15 -2.51 -35.97 -12.08
CA CYS A 15 -3.09 -35.54 -10.82
C CYS A 15 -4.63 -35.63 -10.88
N GLU A 16 -5.22 -36.39 -9.96
CA GLU A 16 -6.66 -36.41 -9.76
C GLU A 16 -7.06 -35.35 -8.71
N ILE A 17 -7.87 -34.36 -9.11
CA ILE A 17 -8.38 -33.35 -8.18
C ILE A 17 -9.50 -33.99 -7.36
N ARG A 18 -9.17 -34.49 -6.16
CA ARG A 18 -10.14 -35.05 -5.23
C ARG A 18 -10.71 -33.96 -4.32
N TYR A 19 -12.00 -33.67 -4.46
CA TYR A 19 -12.70 -32.78 -3.55
C TYR A 19 -13.00 -33.50 -2.23
N HIS A 20 -12.39 -33.03 -1.15
CA HIS A 20 -12.71 -33.48 0.20
C HIS A 20 -13.61 -32.43 0.85
N PRO A 21 -14.92 -32.69 1.01
CA PRO A 21 -15.78 -31.78 1.76
C PRO A 21 -15.27 -31.71 3.21
N GLY A 22 -14.80 -30.52 3.60
CA GLY A 22 -14.47 -30.26 5.00
C GLY A 22 -15.71 -30.31 5.89
N LYS A 23 -15.51 -30.41 7.21
CA LYS A 23 -16.57 -30.23 8.19
C LYS A 23 -17.33 -28.94 7.84
N ALA A 24 -18.65 -29.03 7.64
CA ALA A 24 -19.45 -27.84 7.37
C ALA A 24 -19.09 -26.77 8.41
N ASN A 25 -18.72 -25.57 7.98
CA ASN A 25 -18.51 -24.46 8.89
C ASN A 25 -19.86 -24.16 9.56
N VAL A 26 -20.09 -24.77 10.75
CA VAL A 26 -21.27 -24.53 11.58
C VAL A 26 -21.23 -23.12 12.20
N VAL A 27 -20.08 -22.46 12.11
CA VAL A 27 -19.98 -21.02 12.36
C VAL A 27 -20.47 -20.30 11.11
N ALA A 28 -21.76 -19.96 11.11
CA ALA A 28 -22.27 -18.90 10.26
C ALA A 28 -21.38 -17.66 10.42
N ASP A 29 -21.06 -17.02 9.30
CA ASP A 29 -20.48 -15.67 9.27
C ASP A 29 -21.31 -14.75 10.19
N ALA A 30 -20.80 -14.48 11.40
CA ALA A 30 -21.48 -13.64 12.38
C ALA A 30 -21.50 -12.15 11.94
N LEU A 31 -21.02 -11.84 10.74
CA LEU A 31 -21.09 -10.51 10.13
C LEU A 31 -22.35 -10.28 9.27
N SER A 32 -23.21 -11.28 9.06
CA SER A 32 -24.33 -11.15 8.12
C SER A 32 -25.64 -10.59 8.70
N LYS A 33 -25.73 -10.27 10.00
CA LYS A 33 -26.98 -9.73 10.59
C LYS A 33 -26.76 -8.52 11.50
N LYS A 34 -25.98 -7.53 11.05
CA LYS A 34 -26.23 -6.16 11.51
C LYS A 34 -27.43 -5.66 10.72
N GLU A 35 -28.60 -5.65 11.36
CA GLU A 35 -29.78 -5.00 10.80
C GLU A 35 -29.37 -3.60 10.37
N ARG A 36 -29.41 -3.33 9.06
CA ARG A 36 -29.15 -2.00 8.53
C ARG A 36 -30.32 -1.16 8.98
N VAL A 37 -30.23 -0.56 10.17
CA VAL A 37 -31.05 0.59 10.52
C VAL A 37 -30.92 1.52 9.32
N LYS A 38 -32.03 1.73 8.59
CA LYS A 38 -32.03 2.65 7.46
C LYS A 38 -31.45 3.95 7.99
N PRO A 39 -30.30 4.43 7.46
CA PRO A 39 -29.82 5.72 7.87
C PRO A 39 -30.95 6.70 7.59
N LYS A 40 -31.38 7.46 8.60
CA LYS A 40 -32.34 8.54 8.39
C LYS A 40 -31.70 9.46 7.37
N SER A 41 -32.20 9.39 6.13
CA SER A 41 -31.78 10.25 5.04
C SER A 41 -32.31 11.63 5.35
N VAL A 42 -31.50 12.43 6.04
CA VAL A 42 -31.77 13.86 6.17
C VAL A 42 -31.34 14.46 4.84
N ARG A 43 -32.28 15.09 4.14
CA ARG A 43 -31.96 15.87 2.95
C ARG A 43 -31.09 17.02 3.42
N ALA A 44 -29.77 16.90 3.24
CA ALA A 44 -28.87 18.01 3.48
C ALA A 44 -29.30 19.10 2.50
N MET A 45 -29.92 20.16 3.02
CA MET A 45 -30.09 21.37 2.23
C MET A 45 -28.69 21.77 1.79
N ASN A 46 -28.53 22.08 0.51
CA ASN A 46 -27.31 22.74 0.08
C ASN A 46 -27.26 24.05 0.88
N MET A 47 -26.44 24.05 1.92
CA MET A 47 -25.99 25.27 2.52
C MET A 47 -24.77 25.59 1.70
N THR A 48 -24.88 26.60 0.84
CA THR A 48 -23.70 27.25 0.25
C THR A 48 -22.91 27.81 1.43
N LEU A 49 -22.07 26.95 2.04
CA LEU A 49 -21.06 27.34 3.00
C LEU A 49 -20.18 28.32 2.25
N GLN A 50 -20.46 29.61 2.44
CA GLN A 50 -19.64 30.72 2.00
C GLN A 50 -18.17 30.33 2.22
N SER A 51 -17.41 30.42 1.14
CA SER A 51 -16.21 29.64 0.82
C SER A 51 -15.01 29.82 1.75
N SER A 52 -15.09 30.64 2.80
CA SER A 52 -13.98 30.87 3.72
C SER A 52 -13.80 29.80 4.78
N ILE A 53 -14.85 29.06 5.19
CA ILE A 53 -14.71 28.06 6.27
C ILE A 53 -13.92 26.84 5.80
N LYS A 54 -14.18 26.34 4.59
CA LYS A 54 -13.41 25.21 4.03
C LYS A 54 -11.94 25.57 3.87
N ASP A 55 -11.67 26.77 3.36
CA ASP A 55 -10.30 27.25 3.17
C ASP A 55 -9.59 27.45 4.51
N ARG A 56 -10.28 27.97 5.53
CA ARG A 56 -9.75 28.09 6.90
C ARG A 56 -9.50 26.73 7.57
N ILE A 57 -10.36 25.75 7.35
CA ILE A 57 -10.13 24.37 7.84
C ILE A 57 -8.89 23.78 7.16
N LEU A 58 -8.74 23.94 5.84
CA LEU A 58 -7.58 23.47 5.12
C LEU A 58 -6.29 24.20 5.55
N ALA A 59 -6.36 25.52 5.79
CA ALA A 59 -5.22 26.31 6.28
C ALA A 59 -4.81 25.87 7.70
N ALA A 60 -5.77 25.72 8.63
CA ALA A 60 -5.48 25.26 9.99
C ALA A 60 -4.93 23.82 10.01
N GLN A 61 -5.43 22.93 9.14
CA GLN A 61 -4.88 21.57 8.97
C GLN A 61 -3.45 21.60 8.41
N LYS A 62 -3.15 22.56 7.54
CA LYS A 62 -1.81 22.76 6.98
C LYS A 62 -0.85 23.34 8.02
N GLU A 63 -1.23 24.37 8.76
CA GLU A 63 -0.43 24.96 9.85
C GLU A 63 -0.12 23.94 10.95
N ALA A 64 -1.12 23.16 11.39
CA ALA A 64 -0.91 22.05 12.33
C ALA A 64 0.00 20.95 11.76
N SER A 65 0.00 20.77 10.44
CA SER A 65 0.92 19.84 9.77
C SER A 65 2.34 20.38 9.70
N ASP A 66 2.52 21.69 9.54
CA ASP A 66 3.82 22.35 9.41
C ASP A 66 4.57 22.42 10.76
N GLU A 67 3.88 22.61 11.90
CA GLU A 67 4.50 22.42 13.23
C GLU A 67 4.84 20.95 13.51
N SER A 68 4.06 20.00 13.00
CA SER A 68 4.35 18.57 13.10
C SER A 68 5.42 18.08 12.10
N GLY A 69 5.80 18.92 11.12
CA GLY A 69 6.78 18.60 10.09
C GLY A 69 8.15 18.30 10.69
N ASP A 70 8.47 18.97 11.80
CA ASP A 70 9.69 18.71 12.58
C ASP A 70 9.66 17.30 13.19
N VAL A 71 8.61 16.98 13.96
CA VAL A 71 8.48 15.67 14.62
C VAL A 71 8.43 14.51 13.62
N ARG A 72 7.72 14.66 12.50
CA ARG A 72 7.68 13.63 11.44
C ARG A 72 9.07 13.40 10.85
N THR A 73 9.81 14.48 10.59
CA THR A 73 11.15 14.40 10.04
C THR A 73 12.11 13.74 11.03
N LEU A 74 12.01 14.05 12.32
CA LEU A 74 12.79 13.43 13.39
C LEU A 74 12.51 11.92 13.51
N ILE A 75 11.25 11.49 13.47
CA ILE A 75 10.89 10.06 13.51
C ILE A 75 11.50 9.33 12.31
N ILE A 76 11.37 9.91 11.11
CA ILE A 76 11.94 9.32 9.88
C ILE A 76 13.47 9.26 9.99
N GLU A 77 14.10 10.33 10.47
CA GLU A 77 15.55 10.43 10.64
C GLU A 77 16.09 9.40 11.64
N GLU A 78 15.47 9.26 12.80
CA GLU A 78 15.84 8.29 13.83
C GLU A 78 15.72 6.86 13.29
N ALA A 79 14.60 6.53 12.64
CA ALA A 79 14.40 5.22 12.02
C ALA A 79 15.41 4.94 10.90
N TYR A 80 15.83 5.97 10.17
CA TYR A 80 16.79 5.83 9.09
C TYR A 80 18.24 5.74 9.55
N LYS A 81 18.62 6.56 10.55
CA LYS A 81 19.99 6.69 11.06
C LYS A 81 20.29 5.81 12.27
N SER A 82 19.30 5.07 12.78
CA SER A 82 19.51 4.09 13.84
C SER A 82 20.71 3.21 13.54
N LYS A 83 21.52 2.90 14.55
CA LYS A 83 22.75 2.10 14.43
C LYS A 83 22.52 0.73 13.76
N TYR A 84 21.29 0.21 13.83
CA TYR A 84 20.89 -1.08 13.27
C TYR A 84 20.20 -0.96 11.89
N SER A 85 20.00 0.26 11.40
CA SER A 85 19.35 0.58 10.14
C SER A 85 20.34 0.48 8.98
N VAL A 86 20.34 -0.64 8.27
CA VAL A 86 21.12 -0.80 7.03
C VAL A 86 20.36 -0.14 5.89
N HIS A 87 20.46 1.19 5.78
CA HIS A 87 19.85 2.04 4.74
C HIS A 87 18.57 1.44 4.12
N PRO A 88 17.52 1.26 4.93
CA PRO A 88 16.34 0.49 4.56
C PRO A 88 15.64 1.13 3.38
N ARG A 89 15.05 0.29 2.53
CA ARG A 89 14.18 0.75 1.44
C ARG A 89 13.01 1.52 2.04
N ALA A 90 12.50 2.52 1.32
CA ALA A 90 11.35 3.31 1.76
C ALA A 90 10.14 2.45 2.17
N ASP A 91 9.87 1.35 1.46
CA ASP A 91 8.79 0.42 1.85
C ASP A 91 9.05 -0.26 3.19
N LYS A 92 10.30 -0.66 3.47
CA LYS A 92 10.66 -1.29 4.75
C LYS A 92 10.46 -0.30 5.90
N MET A 93 10.96 0.93 5.75
CA MET A 93 10.74 1.99 6.74
C MET A 93 9.26 2.25 7.00
N TYR A 94 8.42 2.23 5.97
CA TYR A 94 6.98 2.40 6.15
C TYR A 94 6.39 1.29 7.02
N TYR A 95 6.73 0.03 6.77
CA TYR A 95 6.21 -1.08 7.58
C TYR A 95 6.75 -1.05 9.01
N ASP A 96 8.03 -0.74 9.21
CA ASP A 96 8.66 -0.67 10.53
C ASP A 96 8.02 0.45 11.40
N LEU A 97 7.65 1.58 10.77
CA LEU A 97 7.07 2.73 11.47
C LEU A 97 5.55 2.63 11.68
N ARG A 98 4.83 1.94 10.79
CA ARG A 98 3.35 1.94 10.76
C ARG A 98 2.71 1.37 12.01
N ASP A 99 3.41 0.48 12.72
CA ASP A 99 2.87 -0.16 13.92
C ASP A 99 2.84 0.80 15.12
N TRP A 100 3.70 1.82 15.12
CA TRP A 100 3.85 2.78 16.23
C TRP A 100 3.39 4.20 15.87
N TYR A 101 3.49 4.58 14.60
CA TYR A 101 3.21 5.94 14.14
C TYR A 101 2.31 5.96 12.91
N TRP A 102 1.47 7.00 12.81
CA TRP A 102 0.61 7.21 11.67
C TRP A 102 0.34 8.70 11.43
N TRP A 103 0.43 9.13 10.18
CA TRP A 103 -0.04 10.45 9.73
C TRP A 103 -0.44 10.44 8.25
N PRO A 104 -1.28 11.39 7.81
CA PRO A 104 -1.63 11.55 6.40
C PRO A 104 -0.38 11.78 5.55
N GLY A 105 -0.14 10.92 4.55
CA GLY A 105 1.00 11.07 3.65
C GLY A 105 2.31 10.40 4.12
N MET A 106 2.32 9.66 5.23
CA MET A 106 3.53 9.02 5.78
C MET A 106 4.40 8.27 4.77
N LYS A 107 3.79 7.46 3.90
CA LYS A 107 4.53 6.73 2.86
C LYS A 107 5.23 7.67 1.86
N LYS A 108 4.60 8.80 1.54
CA LYS A 108 5.15 9.82 0.63
C LYS A 108 6.33 10.52 1.30
N ASP A 109 6.20 10.91 2.56
CA ASP A 109 7.26 11.60 3.31
C ASP A 109 8.50 10.72 3.48
N ILE A 110 8.31 9.44 3.84
CA ILE A 110 9.39 8.44 3.90
C ILE A 110 10.06 8.29 2.53
N SER A 111 9.27 8.18 1.45
CA SER A 111 9.81 8.07 0.10
C SER A 111 10.64 9.30 -0.28
N VAL A 112 10.17 10.51 0.04
CA VAL A 112 10.88 11.76 -0.22
C VAL A 112 12.19 11.80 0.57
N TYR A 113 12.17 11.41 1.85
CA TYR A 113 13.36 11.37 2.69
C TYR A 113 14.41 10.39 2.17
N VAL A 114 14.04 9.13 1.90
CA VAL A 114 14.96 8.11 1.38
C VAL A 114 15.49 8.48 -0.01
N SER A 115 14.70 9.18 -0.82
CA SER A 115 15.15 9.64 -2.14
C SER A 115 16.27 10.69 -2.08
N ARG A 116 16.39 11.42 -0.97
CA ARG A 116 17.47 12.40 -0.73
C ARG A 116 18.77 11.76 -0.25
N CYS A 117 18.77 10.48 0.13
CA CYS A 117 19.99 9.84 0.59
C CYS A 117 20.91 9.42 -0.57
N LEU A 118 22.11 10.00 -0.60
CA LEU A 118 23.15 9.69 -1.58
C LEU A 118 23.58 8.22 -1.55
N THR A 119 23.66 7.59 -0.37
CA THR A 119 24.02 6.17 -0.25
C THR A 119 22.98 5.28 -0.90
N CYS A 120 21.69 5.49 -0.60
CA CYS A 120 20.58 4.75 -1.23
C CYS A 120 20.49 4.98 -2.74
N LEU A 121 20.82 6.18 -3.22
CA LEU A 121 20.82 6.48 -4.66
C LEU A 121 21.94 5.72 -5.39
N LYS A 122 23.15 5.66 -4.80
CA LYS A 122 24.30 4.97 -5.40
C LYS A 122 24.12 3.46 -5.52
N VAL A 123 23.46 2.82 -4.54
CA VAL A 123 23.21 1.36 -4.56
C VAL A 123 21.94 0.97 -5.32
N LYS A 124 21.11 1.93 -5.71
CA LYS A 124 19.92 1.70 -6.56
C LYS A 124 20.33 1.58 -8.02
N ASP A 125 21.02 0.50 -8.36
CA ASP A 125 21.23 0.17 -9.76
C ASP A 125 19.90 -0.23 -10.43
N LYS A 126 19.72 0.20 -11.69
CA LYS A 126 18.58 -0.21 -12.50
C LYS A 126 18.72 -1.70 -12.84
N HIS A 127 18.01 -2.54 -12.13
CA HIS A 127 17.92 -3.98 -12.42
C HIS A 127 16.98 -4.30 -13.60
N GLN A 128 16.47 -3.29 -14.31
CA GLN A 128 15.69 -3.52 -15.52
C GLN A 128 16.62 -4.03 -16.61
N ARG A 129 16.40 -5.28 -17.03
CA ARG A 129 16.98 -5.78 -18.28
C ARG A 129 16.52 -4.85 -19.41
N PRO A 130 17.42 -4.39 -20.30
CA PRO A 130 16.99 -3.67 -21.48
C PRO A 130 15.98 -4.52 -22.23
N SER A 131 14.92 -3.90 -22.75
CA SER A 131 13.93 -4.59 -23.57
C SER A 131 14.65 -5.23 -24.76
N GLY A 132 14.76 -6.56 -24.77
CA GLY A 132 15.37 -7.31 -25.86
C GLY A 132 14.40 -7.50 -27.02
N LEU A 133 14.94 -7.76 -28.20
CA LEU A 133 14.15 -8.19 -29.37
C LEU A 133 13.48 -9.53 -29.06
N LEU A 134 12.17 -9.61 -29.30
CA LEU A 134 11.36 -10.81 -29.06
C LEU A 134 11.75 -11.85 -30.11
N GLN A 135 12.50 -12.87 -29.70
CA GLN A 135 12.92 -13.96 -30.59
C GLN A 135 11.73 -14.92 -30.76
N GLN A 136 11.22 -15.03 -31.98
CA GLN A 136 10.15 -15.99 -32.28
C GLN A 136 10.73 -17.41 -32.29
N PRO A 137 10.08 -18.40 -31.66
CA PRO A 137 10.49 -19.80 -31.77
C PRO A 137 10.31 -20.29 -33.21
N GLU A 138 11.27 -21.06 -33.72
CA GLU A 138 11.15 -21.74 -35.01
C GLU A 138 10.02 -22.76 -34.94
N ILE A 139 9.02 -22.57 -35.80
CA ILE A 139 7.93 -23.52 -35.98
C ILE A 139 8.44 -24.55 -36.99
N SER A 140 8.65 -25.80 -36.56
CA SER A 140 8.94 -26.91 -37.48
C SER A 140 7.71 -27.18 -38.33
N GLU A 141 7.92 -27.35 -39.65
CA GLU A 141 6.92 -27.90 -40.60
C GLU A 141 6.55 -29.35 -40.27
#